data_AF-A0AAD5I7X1-F1
#
_entry.id   AF-A0AAD5I7X1-F1
#
_cell.length_a   1.000
_cell.length_b   1.000
_cell.length_c   1.000
_cell.angle_alpha   90.00
_cell.angle_beta   90.00
_cell.angle_gamma   90.00
#
_symmetry.space_group_name_H-M   'P 1'
#
loop_
_entity.id
_entity.type
_entity.pdbx_description
1 polymer ?
#
loop_
_entity_poly.entity_id
_entity_poly.type
_entity_poly.pdbx_seq_one_letter_code
_entity_poly.pdbx_strand_id
1 'polypeptide(L)'
;MGRWMKPEVYPLMAAMTFVTSMCVFQLTRNLLLNPDVRIDKAQRSKGVLENEEEGEKYAQHGLRKFLRTRPPQVMPSINHFFSQDK
;
A
#
# COMPACT_ATOMS: atom_id res chain seq x y z
N MET A 1 -7.59 22.44 -20.66
CA MET A 1 -8.26 21.43 -19.80
C MET A 1 -9.57 21.92 -19.18
N GLY A 2 -9.68 23.17 -18.71
CA GLY A 2 -10.87 23.63 -17.96
C GLY A 2 -12.21 23.72 -18.71
N ARG A 3 -12.23 23.88 -20.04
CA ARG A 3 -13.50 24.01 -20.80
C ARG A 3 -14.27 22.69 -20.98
N TRP A 4 -13.63 21.54 -20.73
CA TRP A 4 -14.21 20.20 -20.92
C TRP A 4 -14.36 19.40 -19.63
N MET A 5 -13.83 19.90 -18.51
CA MET A 5 -14.01 19.28 -17.19
C MET A 5 -15.28 19.83 -16.54
N LYS A 6 -16.39 19.14 -16.77
CA LYS A 6 -17.64 19.43 -16.06
C LYS A 6 -17.53 18.96 -14.59
N PRO A 7 -18.23 19.61 -13.64
CA PRO A 7 -18.22 19.24 -12.22
C PRO A 7 -18.49 17.76 -11.95
N GLU A 8 -19.31 17.11 -12.77
CA GLU A 8 -19.69 15.71 -12.65
C GLU A 8 -18.54 14.74 -12.98
N VAL A 9 -17.50 15.21 -13.68
CA VAL A 9 -16.35 14.43 -14.10
C VAL A 9 -15.31 14.30 -12.98
N TYR A 10 -15.25 15.25 -12.05
CA TYR A 10 -14.29 15.24 -10.94
C TYR A 10 -14.36 13.99 -10.06
N PRO A 11 -15.53 13.50 -9.58
CA PRO A 11 -15.58 12.29 -8.78
C PRO A 11 -15.12 11.04 -9.56
N LEU A 12 -15.42 10.97 -10.86
CA LEU A 12 -14.96 9.87 -11.72
C LEU A 12 -13.43 9.90 -11.88
N MET A 13 -12.87 11.09 -12.15
CA MET A 13 -11.42 11.27 -12.28
C MET A 13 -10.71 11.00 -10.96
N ALA A 14 -11.29 11.39 -9.82
CA ALA A 14 -10.75 11.09 -8.50
C ALA A 14 -10.66 9.57 -8.27
N ALA A 15 -11.72 8.83 -8.57
CA ALA A 15 -11.71 7.37 -8.45
C ALA A 15 -10.67 6.71 -9.37
N MET A 16 -10.62 7.12 -10.65
CA MET A 16 -9.69 6.55 -11.64
C MET A 16 -8.22 6.82 -11.27
N THR A 17 -7.91 8.06 -10.85
CA THR A 17 -6.55 8.42 -10.42
C THR A 17 -6.16 7.73 -9.12
N PHE A 18 -7.09 7.58 -8.19
CA PHE A 18 -6.87 6.80 -6.96
C PHE A 18 -6.51 5.35 -7.27
N VAL A 19 -7.30 4.65 -8.09
CA VAL A 19 -7.04 3.25 -8.44
C VAL A 19 -5.72 3.11 -9.22
N THR A 20 -5.47 4.01 -10.18
CA THR A 20 -4.23 4.00 -10.96
C THR A 20 -3.01 4.19 -10.07
N SER A 21 -3.06 5.14 -9.13
CA SER A 21 -1.95 5.37 -8.20
C SER A 21 -1.76 4.19 -7.23
N MET A 22 -2.84 3.52 -6.81
CA MET A 22 -2.76 2.29 -6.01
C MET A 22 -2.04 1.17 -6.76
N CYS A 23 -2.35 0.97 -8.05
CA CYS A 23 -1.66 0.00 -8.89
C CYS A 23 -0.17 0.34 -9.05
N VAL A 24 0.15 1.60 -9.33
CA VAL A 24 1.55 2.07 -9.46
C VAL A 24 2.32 1.87 -8.16
N PHE A 25 1.72 2.19 -7.01
CA PHE A 25 2.31 1.95 -5.70
C PHE A 25 2.59 0.46 -5.47
N GLN A 26 1.63 -0.41 -5.77
CA GLN A 26 1.79 -1.85 -5.61
C GLN A 26 2.87 -2.42 -6.51
N LEU A 27 2.97 -1.95 -7.77
CA LEU A 27 4.01 -2.37 -8.71
C LEU A 27 5.38 -1.87 -8.29
N THR A 28 5.48 -0.61 -7.88
CA THR A 28 6.74 0.00 -7.39
C THR A 28 7.25 -0.76 -6.17
N ARG A 29 6.36 -1.11 -5.24
CA ARG A 29 6.70 -1.95 -4.09
C ARG A 29 7.21 -3.33 -4.51
N ASN A 30 6.51 -4.00 -5.42
CA ASN A 30 6.96 -5.31 -5.93
C ASN A 30 8.34 -5.21 -6.60
N LEU A 31 8.59 -4.14 -7.34
CA LEU A 31 9.86 -3.96 -8.03
C LEU A 31 11.03 -3.76 -7.05
N LEU A 32 10.82 -2.98 -5.99
CA LEU A 32 11.89 -2.56 -5.06
C LEU A 32 12.07 -3.45 -3.84
N LEU A 33 11.01 -4.09 -3.35
CA LEU A 33 11.01 -4.80 -2.08
C LEU A 33 10.77 -6.31 -2.22
N ASN A 34 10.55 -6.82 -3.43
CA ASN A 34 10.49 -8.27 -3.63
C ASN A 34 11.91 -8.84 -3.56
N PRO A 35 12.18 -9.84 -2.70
CA PRO A 35 13.51 -10.43 -2.56
C PRO A 35 14.00 -11.14 -3.84
N ASP A 36 13.07 -11.49 -4.74
CA ASP A 36 13.36 -12.14 -6.02
C ASP A 36 13.71 -11.15 -7.14
N VAL A 37 13.37 -9.87 -6.98
CA VAL A 37 13.57 -8.84 -8.01
C VAL A 37 14.82 -8.03 -7.69
N ARG A 38 15.79 -8.03 -8.60
CA ARG A 38 17.08 -7.32 -8.46
C ARG A 38 17.23 -6.27 -9.55
N ILE A 39 17.04 -5.00 -9.21
CA ILE A 39 17.18 -3.88 -10.15
C ILE A 39 18.63 -3.36 -10.21
N ASP A 40 19.32 -3.34 -9.07
CA ASP A 40 20.70 -2.85 -8.99
C ASP A 40 21.69 -3.88 -9.56
N LYS A 41 22.63 -3.41 -10.38
CA LYS A 41 23.74 -4.21 -10.90
C LYS A 41 24.60 -4.80 -9.77
N ALA A 42 24.79 -4.07 -8.68
CA ALA A 42 25.53 -4.55 -7.51
C ALA A 42 24.78 -5.66 -6.74
N GLN A 43 23.45 -5.65 -6.74
CA GLN A 43 22.65 -6.75 -6.18
C GLN A 43 22.57 -7.95 -7.14
N ARG A 44 22.73 -7.75 -8.44
CA ARG A 44 22.70 -8.83 -9.45
C ARG A 44 23.93 -9.74 -9.38
N SER A 45 25.10 -9.20 -9.02
CA SER A 45 26.31 -10.02 -8.78
C SER A 45 26.23 -10.80 -7.47
N LYS A 46 25.38 -10.35 -6.52
CA LYS A 46 25.06 -11.06 -5.29
C LYS A 46 23.97 -12.11 -5.61
N GLY A 47 24.38 -13.32 -5.98
CA GLY A 47 23.49 -14.43 -6.36
C GLY A 47 22.64 -15.04 -5.24
N VAL A 48 22.24 -14.27 -4.22
CA VAL A 48 21.91 -14.70 -2.84
C VAL A 48 20.90 -15.86 -2.69
N LEU A 49 21.30 -16.84 -1.86
CA LEU A 49 20.51 -17.90 -1.20
C LEU A 49 20.07 -17.57 0.26
N GLU A 50 20.67 -16.57 0.93
CA GLU A 50 20.33 -16.14 2.30
C GLU A 50 19.77 -14.70 2.33
N ASN A 51 18.48 -14.54 2.04
CA ASN A 51 17.80 -13.24 2.01
C ASN A 51 16.68 -13.12 3.07
N GLU A 52 16.88 -13.75 4.24
CA GLU A 52 15.87 -13.84 5.29
C GLU A 52 15.42 -12.46 5.77
N GLU A 53 16.35 -11.53 6.00
CA GLU A 53 16.03 -10.19 6.52
C GLU A 53 15.19 -9.36 5.52
N GLU A 54 15.47 -9.46 4.21
CA GLU A 54 14.69 -8.78 3.17
C GLU A 54 13.31 -9.45 3.00
N GLY A 55 13.25 -10.78 3.10
CA GLY A 55 12.00 -11.55 3.10
C GLY A 55 11.11 -11.21 4.30
N GLU A 56 11.68 -11.07 5.49
CA GLU A 56 10.96 -10.63 6.70
C GLU A 56 10.41 -9.21 6.54
N LYS A 57 11.20 -8.29 5.97
CA LYS A 57 10.76 -6.92 5.68
C LYS A 57 9.64 -6.88 4.65
N TYR A 58 9.71 -7.74 3.62
CA TYR A 58 8.66 -7.87 2.62
C TYR A 58 7.35 -8.44 3.19
N ALA A 59 7.45 -9.51 3.99
CA ALA A 59 6.32 -10.19 4.62
C ALA A 59 5.66 -9.33 5.71
N GLN A 60 6.47 -8.70 6.57
CA GLN A 60 6.00 -7.88 7.68
C GLN A 60 6.07 -6.39 7.36
N HIS A 61 5.20 -5.95 6.45
CA HIS A 61 5.05 -4.53 6.11
C HIS A 61 4.74 -3.69 7.36
N GLY A 62 5.27 -2.45 7.42
CA GLY A 62 5.11 -1.55 8.58
C GLY A 62 3.65 -1.32 8.97
N LEU A 63 2.75 -1.15 8.00
CA LEU A 63 1.31 -1.06 8.27
C LEU A 63 0.74 -2.35 8.89
N ARG A 64 1.20 -3.52 8.43
CA ARG A 64 0.76 -4.81 8.98
C ARG A 64 1.27 -5.01 10.41
N LYS A 65 2.51 -4.61 10.71
CA LYS A 65 3.05 -4.59 12.08
C LYS A 65 2.25 -3.64 12.98
N PHE A 66 1.96 -2.44 12.48
CA PHE A 66 1.21 -1.42 13.21
C PHE A 66 -0.23 -1.85 13.54
N LEU A 67 -0.91 -2.51 12.59
CA LEU A 67 -2.29 -2.97 12.78
C LEU A 67 -2.39 -4.24 13.63
N ARG A 68 -1.31 -5.00 13.84
CA ARG A 68 -1.33 -6.28 14.58
C ARG A 68 -1.74 -6.15 16.05
N THR A 69 -1.44 -5.02 16.67
CA THR A 69 -1.76 -4.76 18.10
C THR A 69 -3.08 -4.02 18.28
N ARG A 70 -3.73 -3.62 17.18
CA ARG A 70 -4.97 -2.85 17.19
C ARG A 70 -6.17 -3.81 17.07
N PRO A 71 -7.31 -3.50 17.70
CA PRO A 71 -8.54 -4.25 17.46
C PRO A 71 -8.91 -4.15 15.97
N PRO A 72 -9.51 -5.19 15.36
CA PRO A 72 -9.88 -5.23 13.95
C PRO A 72 -11.10 -4.34 13.69
N GLN A 73 -10.92 -3.02 13.82
CA GLN A 73 -11.95 -2.02 13.64
C GLN A 73 -11.44 -0.96 12.67
N VAL A 74 -12.19 -0.74 11.58
CA VAL A 74 -11.81 0.23 10.52
C VAL A 74 -11.89 1.67 11.05
N MET A 75 -12.87 1.96 11.90
CA MET A 75 -13.10 3.29 12.48
C MET A 75 -13.54 3.16 13.94
N PRO A 76 -12.60 2.93 14.90
CA PRO A 76 -12.96 2.68 16.29
C PRO A 76 -13.77 3.81 16.92
N SER A 77 -13.45 5.07 16.62
CA SER A 77 -14.20 6.23 17.15
C SER A 77 -15.66 6.26 16.69
N ILE A 78 -15.91 6.00 15.40
CA ILE A 78 -17.26 5.96 14.83
C ILE A 78 -18.00 4.72 15.34
N ASN A 79 -17.33 3.58 15.41
CA ASN A 79 -17.92 2.35 15.95
C ASN A 79 -18.32 2.54 17.42
N HIS A 80 -17.45 3.10 18.26
CA HIS A 80 -17.78 3.37 19.67
C HIS A 80 -18.91 4.40 19.81
N PHE A 81 -18.94 5.43 18.95
CA PHE A 81 -20.03 6.41 18.93
C PHE A 81 -21.40 5.77 18.67
N PHE A 82 -21.49 4.79 17.77
CA PHE A 82 -22.75 4.11 17.42
C PHE A 82 -23.07 2.86 18.25
N SER A 83 -22.10 2.34 19.02
CA SER A 83 -22.28 1.10 19.80
C SER A 83 -22.30 1.32 21.31
N GLN A 84 -21.79 2.44 21.81
CA GLN A 84 -22.00 2.86 23.20
C GLN A 84 -23.34 3.60 23.28
N ASP A 85 -24.42 2.84 23.46
CA ASP A 85 -25.64 3.40 24.07
C ASP A 85 -25.35 3.75 25.53
N LYS A 86 -26.01 4.79 26.02
CA LYS A 86 -25.85 5.33 27.38
C LYS A 86 -26.21 4.33 28.46
#